data_AF-A0A7S0AJ13-F1
#
_entry.id   AF-A0A7S0AJ13-F1
#
_cell.length_a   1.000
_cell.length_b   1.000
_cell.length_c   1.000
_cell.angle_alpha   90.00
_cell.angle_beta   90.00
_cell.angle_gamma   90.00
#
_symmetry.space_group_name_H-M   'P 1'
#
loop_
_entity.id
_entity.type
_entity.pdbx_description
1 polymer ?
#
loop_
_entity_poly.entity_id
_entity_poly.type
_entity_poly.pdbx_seq_one_letter_code
_entity_poly.pdbx_strand_id
1 'polypeptide(L)'
;MKTIGLFSIMLSVATCHQDVFCKPRKAEVASSLSNKQRLNLQQRSPGAGDIVGPVIPRGGAGKSNASALLEKRKLEPGQYSIGKALEFHKAAWLPVSLAFSYYYNNFGYRACLMTALFGGYGINWVLKSHTFFDKNFYNDEMFIGPLSSVVVNMLLLSMFFFYPYLAAKNTDPISPLAVMSSVLLFSLGTFLHYGADAQKHYTLKFNGPGLITDGLFAKLRSPSYLGENLIFAAYTVVAGMKS
;
A
#
# COMPACT_ATOMS: atom_id res chain seq x y z
N MET A 1 -24.08 -5.89 20.42
CA MET A 1 -24.30 -4.45 20.04
C MET A 1 -23.09 -3.53 20.23
N LYS A 2 -22.02 -3.87 20.99
CA LYS A 2 -20.84 -2.99 21.16
C LYS A 2 -19.77 -3.08 20.03
N THR A 3 -19.79 -4.12 19.21
CA THR A 3 -18.75 -4.42 18.20
C THR A 3 -18.97 -3.83 16.82
N ILE A 4 -20.21 -3.41 16.48
CA ILE A 4 -20.48 -2.60 15.28
C ILE A 4 -19.72 -1.26 15.36
N GLY A 5 -19.54 -0.73 16.58
CA GLY A 5 -18.71 0.43 16.84
C GLY A 5 -17.22 0.21 16.51
N LEU A 6 -16.65 -0.98 16.79
CA LEU A 6 -15.24 -1.25 16.50
C LEU A 6 -14.97 -1.45 15.00
N PHE A 7 -15.87 -2.08 14.26
CA PHE A 7 -15.73 -2.19 12.79
C PHE A 7 -15.85 -0.80 12.13
N SER A 8 -16.73 0.05 12.67
CA SER A 8 -16.84 1.46 12.29
C SER A 8 -15.58 2.26 12.65
N ILE A 9 -14.95 2.00 13.80
CA ILE A 9 -13.68 2.63 14.19
C ILE A 9 -12.52 2.16 13.30
N MET A 10 -12.42 0.88 12.96
CA MET A 10 -11.37 0.38 12.05
C MET A 10 -11.53 0.93 10.64
N LEU A 11 -12.77 1.02 10.15
CA LEU A 11 -13.09 1.68 8.89
C LEU A 11 -12.82 3.19 8.97
N SER A 12 -13.09 3.82 10.11
CA SER A 12 -12.86 5.25 10.37
C SER A 12 -11.38 5.62 10.54
N VAL A 13 -10.54 4.71 11.03
CA VAL A 13 -9.08 4.90 11.09
C VAL A 13 -8.46 4.62 9.72
N ALA A 14 -8.99 3.63 8.98
CA ALA A 14 -8.64 3.45 7.58
C ALA A 14 -9.03 4.69 6.74
N THR A 15 -10.13 5.38 7.06
CA THR A 15 -10.52 6.64 6.41
C THR A 15 -9.78 7.87 6.94
N CYS A 16 -9.35 7.91 8.21
CA CYS A 16 -8.47 8.97 8.71
C CYS A 16 -7.08 8.88 8.05
N HIS A 17 -6.63 7.65 7.76
CA HIS A 17 -5.49 7.38 6.87
C HIS A 17 -5.81 7.65 5.38
N GLN A 18 -7.05 7.98 4.99
CA GLN A 18 -7.37 8.46 3.63
C GLN A 18 -7.19 9.98 3.51
N ASP A 19 -7.52 10.75 4.56
CA ASP A 19 -7.45 12.23 4.52
C ASP A 19 -6.01 12.77 4.53
N VAL A 20 -5.09 12.11 5.24
CA VAL A 20 -3.67 12.49 5.23
C VAL A 20 -3.02 12.18 3.87
N PHE A 21 -3.49 11.16 3.15
CA PHE A 21 -2.85 10.62 1.95
C PHE A 21 -3.44 11.16 0.64
N CYS A 22 -4.63 11.77 0.70
CA CYS A 22 -5.33 12.33 -0.45
C CYS A 22 -5.43 13.86 -0.36
N LYS A 23 -4.44 14.55 0.22
CA LYS A 23 -4.35 16.00 0.02
C LYS A 23 -3.88 16.23 -1.42
N PRO A 24 -4.71 16.81 -2.31
CA PRO A 24 -4.25 17.17 -3.63
C PRO A 24 -3.11 18.18 -3.45
N ARG A 25 -1.96 17.93 -4.06
CA ARG A 25 -0.89 18.92 -4.23
C ARG A 25 -1.40 20.01 -5.17
N LYS A 26 -2.36 20.81 -4.72
CA LYS A 26 -2.85 21.98 -5.44
C LYS A 26 -1.74 23.02 -5.41
N ALA A 27 -1.14 23.23 -6.58
CA ALA A 27 -0.77 24.55 -7.08
C ALA A 27 0.37 25.32 -6.36
N GLU A 28 1.42 24.67 -5.88
CA GLU A 28 2.62 25.39 -5.40
C GLU A 28 3.83 25.34 -6.36
N VAL A 29 3.73 24.58 -7.46
CA VAL A 29 4.78 24.53 -8.51
C VAL A 29 4.56 25.60 -9.60
N ALA A 30 3.39 26.27 -9.61
CA ALA A 30 3.10 27.30 -10.61
C ALA A 30 3.67 28.69 -10.27
N SER A 31 4.19 28.90 -9.05
CA SER A 31 4.73 30.19 -8.60
C SER A 31 6.24 30.34 -8.77
N SER A 32 6.99 29.27 -9.11
CA SER A 32 8.46 29.31 -9.20
C SER A 32 9.03 29.37 -10.63
N LEU A 33 8.19 29.51 -11.66
CA LEU A 33 8.67 29.61 -13.04
C LEU A 33 9.05 31.04 -13.39
N SER A 34 10.33 31.24 -13.71
CA SER A 34 10.89 32.51 -14.19
C SER A 34 10.21 32.96 -15.50
N ASN A 35 10.07 34.29 -15.68
CA ASN A 35 9.43 34.91 -16.85
C ASN A 35 9.97 34.41 -18.20
N LYS A 36 11.22 33.93 -18.27
CA LYS A 36 11.80 33.31 -19.48
C LYS A 36 11.11 31.99 -19.89
N GLN A 37 10.62 31.21 -18.94
CA GLN A 37 9.98 29.91 -19.22
C GLN A 37 8.54 30.07 -19.73
N ARG A 38 7.86 31.16 -19.37
CA ARG A 38 6.50 31.47 -19.87
C ARG A 38 6.51 31.87 -21.34
N LEU A 39 7.53 32.62 -21.77
CA LEU A 39 7.70 33.06 -23.16
C LEU A 39 7.91 31.91 -24.15
N ASN A 40 8.63 30.86 -23.75
CA ASN A 40 8.87 29.69 -24.62
C ASN A 40 7.61 28.83 -24.84
N LEU A 41 6.62 28.91 -23.96
CA LEU A 41 5.37 28.15 -24.09
C LEU A 41 4.33 28.85 -24.98
N GLN A 42 4.43 30.17 -25.16
CA GLN A 42 3.52 30.91 -26.03
C GLN A 42 3.90 30.86 -27.52
N GLN A 43 5.10 30.37 -27.88
CA GLN A 43 5.58 30.36 -29.26
C GLN A 43 5.31 29.08 -30.07
N ARG A 44 4.67 28.05 -29.50
CA ARG A 44 4.30 26.83 -30.24
C ARG A 44 2.82 26.81 -30.60
N SER A 45 2.47 27.33 -31.77
CA SER A 45 1.20 27.06 -32.45
C SER A 45 1.44 25.95 -33.49
N PRO A 46 0.65 24.87 -33.57
CA PRO A 46 0.80 23.86 -34.61
C PRO A 46 -0.06 24.17 -35.84
N GLY A 47 0.59 24.27 -37.00
CA GLY A 47 -0.05 24.16 -38.31
C GLY A 47 -0.47 22.72 -38.62
N ALA A 48 -1.39 22.61 -39.58
CA ALA A 48 -2.13 21.42 -39.97
C ALA A 48 -1.30 20.30 -40.63
N GLY A 49 -1.85 19.08 -40.58
CA GLY A 49 -1.54 17.97 -41.51
C GLY A 49 -0.70 16.84 -40.93
N ASP A 50 -1.34 15.70 -40.65
CA ASP A 50 -0.98 14.37 -41.19
C ASP A 50 -1.27 13.22 -40.22
N ILE A 51 -1.97 12.24 -40.79
CA ILE A 51 -2.51 11.04 -40.16
C ILE A 51 -1.36 10.04 -40.05
N VAL A 52 -0.69 9.99 -38.90
CA VAL A 52 0.23 8.91 -38.55
C VAL A 52 -0.25 8.36 -37.22
N GLY A 53 -0.57 7.06 -37.18
CA GLY A 53 -0.94 6.36 -35.94
C GLY A 53 0.09 6.61 -34.83
N PRO A 54 -0.25 6.43 -33.54
CA PRO A 54 0.58 6.92 -32.44
C PRO A 54 1.97 6.27 -32.48
N VAL A 55 2.92 7.00 -33.06
CA VAL A 55 4.34 6.77 -32.92
C VAL A 55 4.62 7.07 -31.46
N ILE A 56 4.85 6.02 -30.66
CA ILE A 56 5.40 6.17 -29.31
C ILE A 56 6.69 6.98 -29.48
N PRO A 57 6.76 8.23 -29.00
CA PRO A 57 7.98 8.99 -29.12
C PRO A 57 9.00 8.29 -28.23
N ARG A 58 10.02 7.66 -28.82
CA ARG A 58 11.29 7.42 -28.13
C ARG A 58 11.98 8.77 -27.97
N GLY A 59 11.40 9.62 -27.14
CA GLY A 59 12.02 10.86 -26.68
C GLY A 59 13.23 10.49 -25.86
N GLY A 60 14.41 10.91 -26.31
CA GLY A 60 15.66 10.84 -25.56
C GLY A 60 15.55 11.68 -24.29
N ALA A 61 14.93 11.15 -23.25
CA ALA A 61 15.10 11.63 -21.89
C ALA A 61 16.41 11.04 -21.37
N GLY A 62 17.31 11.92 -20.94
CA GLY A 62 18.62 11.54 -20.40
C GLY A 62 18.50 10.39 -19.39
N LYS A 63 19.33 9.37 -19.58
CA LYS A 63 19.45 8.20 -18.69
C LYS A 63 19.82 8.55 -17.23
N SER A 64 20.03 9.82 -16.90
CA SER A 64 20.58 10.28 -15.62
C SER A 64 19.58 10.36 -14.46
N ASN A 65 18.26 10.36 -14.70
CA ASN A 65 17.29 10.66 -13.63
C ASN A 65 16.41 9.47 -13.20
N ALA A 66 16.40 8.37 -13.95
CA ALA A 66 15.61 7.18 -13.60
C ALA A 66 16.18 6.43 -12.38
N SER A 67 17.49 6.49 -12.16
CA SER A 67 18.19 5.93 -11.00
C SER A 67 17.91 6.70 -9.70
N ALA A 68 17.94 8.03 -9.76
CA ALA A 68 17.61 8.90 -8.62
C ALA A 68 16.16 8.70 -8.13
N LEU A 69 15.26 8.31 -9.04
CA LEU A 69 13.87 7.99 -8.74
C LEU A 69 13.67 6.64 -8.02
N LEU A 70 14.73 5.84 -7.87
CA LEU A 70 14.71 4.51 -7.23
C LEU A 70 15.54 4.44 -5.95
N GLU A 71 16.20 5.54 -5.58
CA GLU A 71 16.93 5.60 -4.34
C GLU A 71 15.98 6.02 -3.20
N LYS A 72 16.01 5.28 -2.09
CA LYS A 72 15.34 5.69 -0.86
C LYS A 72 16.07 6.90 -0.31
N ARG A 73 15.34 7.94 0.14
CA ARG A 73 15.93 9.14 0.72
C ARG A 73 16.85 8.74 1.89
N LYS A 74 18.06 9.30 1.95
CA LYS A 74 18.93 9.20 3.12
C LYS A 74 18.30 9.99 4.26
N LEU A 75 18.14 9.34 5.42
CA LEU A 75 17.53 9.94 6.60
C LEU A 75 18.61 10.57 7.47
N GLU A 76 18.31 11.73 8.05
CA GLU A 76 19.19 12.36 9.03
C GLU A 76 19.18 11.58 10.36
N PRO A 77 20.26 11.64 11.15
CA PRO A 77 20.31 11.01 12.47
C PRO A 77 19.12 11.46 13.36
N GLY A 78 18.39 10.50 13.93
CA GLY A 78 17.22 10.76 14.79
C GLY A 78 15.87 10.86 14.05
N GLN A 79 15.85 10.72 12.73
CA GLN A 79 14.63 10.62 11.93
C GLN A 79 14.32 9.16 11.55
N TYR A 80 13.05 8.87 11.29
CA TYR A 80 12.64 7.60 10.70
C TYR A 80 11.62 7.83 9.58
N SER A 81 11.56 6.88 8.65
CA SER A 81 10.54 6.83 7.59
C SER A 81 9.43 5.86 7.96
N ILE A 82 8.17 6.25 7.72
CA ILE A 82 6.99 5.39 7.89
C ILE A 82 7.12 4.10 7.06
N GLY A 83 7.76 4.15 5.89
CA GLY A 83 8.05 2.94 5.10
C GLY A 83 8.88 1.91 5.85
N LYS A 84 9.86 2.34 6.64
CA LYS A 84 10.67 1.44 7.49
C LYS A 84 9.89 0.92 8.70
N ALA A 85 9.05 1.74 9.32
CA ALA A 85 8.13 1.28 10.35
C ALA A 85 7.16 0.22 9.83
N LEU A 86 6.56 0.44 8.66
CA LEU A 86 5.67 -0.52 8.01
C LEU A 86 6.41 -1.82 7.68
N GLU A 87 7.62 -1.76 7.13
CA GLU A 87 8.44 -2.94 6.82
C GLU A 87 8.69 -3.78 8.08
N PHE A 88 9.11 -3.16 9.18
CA PHE A 88 9.34 -3.85 10.46
C PHE A 88 8.05 -4.45 11.02
N HIS A 89 6.97 -3.67 11.04
CA HIS A 89 5.67 -4.13 11.51
C HIS A 89 5.19 -5.34 10.70
N LYS A 90 5.28 -5.30 9.36
CA LYS A 90 4.85 -6.39 8.47
C LYS A 90 5.76 -7.62 8.59
N ALA A 91 7.06 -7.44 8.84
CA ALA A 91 7.97 -8.54 9.15
C ALA A 91 7.56 -9.28 10.43
N ALA A 92 6.98 -8.58 11.41
CA ALA A 92 6.47 -9.17 12.64
C ALA A 92 5.15 -9.94 12.48
N TRP A 93 4.45 -9.84 11.34
CA TRP A 93 3.11 -10.43 11.16
C TRP A 93 3.10 -11.96 11.31
N LEU A 94 4.03 -12.66 10.66
CA LEU A 94 4.14 -14.11 10.77
C LEU A 94 4.56 -14.55 12.18
N PRO A 95 5.65 -14.02 12.78
CA PRO A 95 6.03 -14.37 14.15
C PRO A 95 4.94 -14.12 15.18
N VAL A 96 4.24 -12.98 15.11
CA VAL A 96 3.17 -12.64 16.06
C VAL A 96 1.98 -13.59 15.91
N SER A 97 1.60 -13.94 14.68
CA SER A 97 0.51 -14.90 14.44
C SER A 97 0.84 -16.31 14.97
N LEU A 98 2.08 -16.76 14.78
CA LEU A 98 2.58 -18.00 15.37
C LEU A 98 2.60 -17.94 16.91
N ALA A 99 3.05 -16.82 17.47
CA ALA A 99 3.10 -16.60 18.91
C ALA A 99 1.70 -16.68 19.54
N PHE A 100 0.67 -16.12 18.90
CA PHE A 100 -0.71 -16.27 19.40
C PHE A 100 -1.20 -17.71 19.32
N SER A 101 -0.94 -18.43 18.23
CA SER A 101 -1.32 -19.84 18.08
C SER A 101 -0.65 -20.70 19.16
N TYR A 102 0.63 -20.43 19.46
CA TYR A 102 1.37 -21.07 20.54
C TYR A 102 0.81 -20.72 21.93
N TYR A 103 0.58 -19.43 22.21
CA TYR A 103 0.08 -18.96 23.51
C TYR A 103 -1.30 -19.55 23.86
N TYR A 104 -2.18 -19.67 22.88
CA TYR A 104 -3.50 -20.29 23.06
C TYR A 104 -3.51 -21.81 22.89
N ASN A 105 -2.35 -22.42 22.60
CA ASN A 105 -2.19 -23.82 22.26
C ASN A 105 -3.22 -24.29 21.19
N ASN A 106 -3.46 -23.45 20.19
CA ASN A 106 -4.45 -23.68 19.14
C ASN A 106 -3.79 -23.63 17.76
N PHE A 107 -3.55 -24.80 17.18
CA PHE A 107 -3.09 -24.99 15.81
C PHE A 107 -4.18 -25.61 14.92
N GLY A 108 -5.46 -25.36 15.24
CA GLY A 108 -6.59 -25.78 14.44
C GLY A 108 -6.60 -25.12 13.06
N TYR A 109 -7.46 -25.62 12.16
CA TYR A 109 -7.55 -25.15 10.78
C TYR A 109 -7.69 -23.63 10.63
N ARG A 110 -8.48 -22.99 11.51
CA ARG A 110 -8.68 -21.53 11.51
C ARG A 110 -7.40 -20.76 11.82
N ALA A 111 -6.69 -21.14 12.88
CA ALA A 111 -5.45 -20.50 13.31
C ALA A 111 -4.37 -20.67 12.23
N CYS A 112 -4.18 -21.89 11.73
CA CYS A 112 -3.23 -22.20 10.66
C CYS A 112 -3.54 -21.43 9.37
N LEU A 113 -4.81 -21.37 8.95
CA LEU A 113 -5.22 -20.59 7.77
C LEU A 113 -4.93 -19.10 7.97
N MET A 114 -5.28 -18.54 9.13
CA MET A 114 -4.99 -17.14 9.45
C MET A 114 -3.49 -16.87 9.44
N THR A 115 -2.67 -17.72 10.06
CA THR A 115 -1.22 -17.60 10.06
C THR A 115 -0.64 -17.64 8.65
N ALA A 116 -1.14 -18.53 7.78
CA ALA A 116 -0.70 -18.62 6.40
C ALA A 116 -1.03 -17.34 5.61
N LEU A 117 -2.28 -16.86 5.66
CA LEU A 117 -2.70 -15.68 4.91
C LEU A 117 -2.04 -14.40 5.45
N PHE A 118 -2.11 -14.18 6.77
CA PHE A 118 -1.57 -13.00 7.44
C PHE A 118 -0.03 -12.96 7.37
N GLY A 119 0.62 -14.09 7.65
CA GLY A 119 2.07 -14.20 7.58
C GLY A 119 2.61 -14.11 6.16
N GLY A 120 1.96 -14.78 5.21
CA GLY A 120 2.32 -14.73 3.78
C GLY A 120 2.21 -13.32 3.21
N TYR A 121 1.17 -12.56 3.59
CA TYR A 121 1.07 -11.14 3.25
C TYR A 121 2.20 -10.31 3.84
N GLY A 122 2.56 -10.55 5.11
CA GLY A 122 3.69 -9.88 5.76
C GLY A 122 5.00 -10.09 5.01
N ILE A 123 5.29 -11.33 4.61
CA ILE A 123 6.47 -11.69 3.80
C ILE A 123 6.43 -10.97 2.45
N ASN A 124 5.32 -11.06 1.73
CA ASN A 124 5.16 -10.43 0.42
C ASN A 124 5.30 -8.91 0.49
N TRP A 125 4.85 -8.28 1.58
CA TRP A 125 5.05 -6.85 1.80
C TRP A 125 6.53 -6.48 1.94
N VAL A 126 7.27 -7.23 2.76
CA VAL A 126 8.72 -7.02 2.91
C VAL A 126 9.41 -7.23 1.57
N LEU A 127 9.08 -8.29 0.82
CA LEU A 127 9.65 -8.52 -0.50
C LEU A 127 9.40 -7.33 -1.45
N LYS A 128 8.15 -6.87 -1.52
CA LYS A 128 7.77 -5.68 -2.31
C LYS A 128 8.57 -4.43 -1.91
N SER A 129 8.83 -4.22 -0.62
CA SER A 129 9.56 -3.04 -0.16
C SER A 129 11.03 -3.02 -0.59
N HIS A 130 11.57 -4.14 -1.05
CA HIS A 130 12.91 -4.27 -1.62
C HIS A 130 12.91 -4.31 -3.16
N THR A 131 11.82 -4.72 -3.80
CA THR A 131 11.75 -4.84 -5.27
C THR A 131 11.12 -3.64 -5.98
N PHE A 132 9.98 -3.14 -5.48
CA PHE A 132 9.22 -2.04 -6.09
C PHE A 132 8.53 -1.20 -5.01
N PHE A 133 9.31 -0.57 -4.14
CA PHE A 133 8.77 0.23 -3.05
C PHE A 133 7.97 1.45 -3.53
N ASP A 134 6.96 1.84 -2.75
CA ASP A 134 6.22 3.08 -2.98
C ASP A 134 7.04 4.27 -2.47
N LYS A 135 7.34 5.20 -3.38
CA LYS A 135 8.18 6.37 -3.09
C LYS A 135 7.61 7.26 -2.01
N ASN A 136 6.28 7.35 -1.89
CA ASN A 136 5.65 8.22 -0.91
C ASN A 136 6.12 7.88 0.50
N PHE A 137 6.11 6.60 0.87
CA PHE A 137 6.47 6.17 2.23
C PHE A 137 7.94 6.37 2.61
N TYR A 138 8.85 6.46 1.63
CA TYR A 138 10.29 6.53 1.87
C TYR A 138 10.90 7.90 1.57
N ASN A 139 10.30 8.69 0.67
CA ASN A 139 10.96 9.87 0.11
C ASN A 139 10.21 11.19 0.37
N ASP A 140 8.94 11.14 0.75
CA ASP A 140 8.15 12.34 1.03
C ASP A 140 8.31 12.77 2.51
N GLU A 141 8.54 14.06 2.73
CA GLU A 141 8.80 14.66 4.04
C GLU A 141 7.63 14.50 5.00
N MET A 142 6.41 14.41 4.44
CA MET A 142 5.23 14.12 5.24
C MET A 142 5.31 12.77 5.97
N PHE A 143 6.09 11.82 5.44
CA PHE A 143 6.24 10.47 6.01
C PHE A 143 7.56 10.26 6.76
N ILE A 144 8.30 11.34 7.00
CA ILE A 144 9.53 11.36 7.78
C ILE A 144 9.25 12.11 9.08
N GLY A 145 9.35 11.41 10.20
CA GLY A 145 9.05 11.94 11.51
C GLY A 145 10.23 11.81 12.48
N PRO A 146 10.18 12.49 13.63
CA PRO A 146 11.11 12.25 14.72
C PRO A 146 10.96 10.81 15.22
N LEU A 147 12.05 10.21 15.71
CA LEU A 147 12.06 8.82 16.20
C LEU A 147 11.00 8.55 17.28
N SER A 148 10.66 9.56 18.09
CA SER A 148 9.59 9.47 19.11
C SER A 148 8.22 9.08 18.54
N SER A 149 7.93 9.44 17.28
CA SER A 149 6.66 9.11 16.63
C SER A 149 6.59 7.68 16.09
N VAL A 150 7.69 6.92 16.09
CA VAL A 150 7.69 5.48 15.75
C VAL A 150 6.75 4.71 16.67
N VAL A 151 6.80 5.01 17.98
CA VAL A 151 6.01 4.28 18.98
C VAL A 151 4.51 4.43 18.72
N VAL A 152 4.07 5.65 18.42
CA VAL A 152 2.66 5.95 18.10
C VAL A 152 2.22 5.21 16.84
N ASN A 153 3.05 5.23 15.79
CA ASN A 153 2.75 4.54 14.53
C ASN A 153 2.72 3.02 14.71
N MET A 154 3.66 2.46 15.48
CA MET A 154 3.67 1.04 15.81
C MET A 154 2.44 0.63 16.62
N LEU A 155 2.01 1.45 17.57
CA LEU A 155 0.81 1.19 18.37
C LEU A 155 -0.44 1.18 17.49
N LEU A 156 -0.59 2.16 16.60
CA LEU A 156 -1.73 2.24 15.70
C LEU A 156 -1.76 1.05 14.73
N LEU A 157 -0.60 0.68 14.18
CA LEU A 157 -0.46 -0.46 13.28
C LEU A 157 -0.68 -1.81 14.00
N SER A 158 -0.33 -1.90 15.29
CA SER A 158 -0.49 -3.13 16.08
C SER A 158 -1.97 -3.53 16.25
N MET A 159 -2.92 -2.63 15.96
CA MET A 159 -4.35 -2.98 15.90
C MET A 159 -4.64 -4.12 14.91
N PHE A 160 -3.84 -4.26 13.85
CA PHE A 160 -4.00 -5.36 12.88
C PHE A 160 -3.66 -6.75 13.45
N PHE A 161 -2.91 -6.82 14.56
CA PHE A 161 -2.67 -8.09 15.27
C PHE A 161 -3.93 -8.66 15.92
N PHE A 162 -5.02 -7.90 15.94
CA PHE A 162 -6.31 -8.38 16.41
C PHE A 162 -6.85 -9.55 15.58
N TYR A 163 -6.56 -9.62 14.28
CA TYR A 163 -6.99 -10.72 13.41
C TYR A 163 -6.41 -12.08 13.83
N PRO A 164 -5.07 -12.27 13.91
CA PRO A 164 -4.50 -13.52 14.39
C PRO A 164 -4.83 -13.81 15.86
N TYR A 165 -4.96 -12.79 16.70
CA TYR A 165 -5.44 -12.95 18.08
C TYR A 165 -6.83 -13.62 18.13
N LEU A 166 -7.80 -13.10 17.37
CA LEU A 166 -9.14 -13.66 17.32
C LEU A 166 -9.15 -15.08 16.74
N ALA A 167 -8.40 -15.31 15.66
CA ALA A 167 -8.33 -16.62 15.03
C ALA A 167 -7.73 -17.69 15.96
N ALA A 168 -6.69 -17.33 16.73
CA ALA A 168 -6.08 -18.25 17.71
C ALA A 168 -7.00 -18.53 18.91
N LYS A 169 -7.82 -17.56 19.33
CA LYS A 169 -8.78 -17.74 20.43
C LYS A 169 -10.06 -18.47 20.01
N ASN A 170 -10.41 -18.42 18.72
CA ASN A 170 -11.63 -19.02 18.19
C ASN A 170 -11.41 -20.51 17.87
N THR A 171 -11.97 -21.38 18.72
CA THR A 171 -11.92 -22.83 18.59
C THR A 171 -13.07 -23.42 17.76
N ASP A 172 -14.03 -22.58 17.34
CA ASP A 172 -15.20 -23.05 16.61
C ASP A 172 -14.81 -23.49 15.19
N PRO A 173 -15.42 -24.57 14.66
CA PRO A 173 -15.11 -25.06 13.33
C PRO A 173 -15.33 -23.97 12.28
N ILE A 174 -14.38 -23.83 11.36
CA ILE A 174 -14.52 -22.92 10.22
C ILE A 174 -15.30 -23.61 9.12
N SER A 175 -16.31 -22.94 8.56
CA SER A 175 -17.11 -23.53 7.48
C SER A 175 -16.30 -23.61 6.17
N PRO A 176 -16.52 -24.63 5.33
CA PRO A 176 -15.85 -24.73 4.03
C PRO A 176 -16.07 -23.49 3.15
N LEU A 177 -17.26 -22.88 3.22
CA LEU A 177 -17.58 -21.65 2.50
C LEU A 177 -16.76 -20.45 2.99
N ALA A 178 -16.48 -20.35 4.29
CA ALA A 178 -15.61 -19.32 4.85
C ALA A 178 -14.16 -19.50 4.37
N VAL A 179 -13.66 -20.74 4.35
CA VAL A 179 -12.34 -21.04 3.79
C VAL A 179 -12.27 -20.64 2.32
N MET A 180 -13.20 -21.11 1.49
CA MET A 180 -13.24 -20.81 0.06
C MET A 180 -13.29 -19.30 -0.22
N SER A 181 -14.20 -18.58 0.42
CA SER A 181 -14.35 -17.14 0.22
C SER A 181 -13.14 -16.35 0.71
N SER A 182 -12.55 -16.72 1.85
CA SER A 182 -11.33 -16.07 2.36
C SER A 182 -10.14 -16.21 1.42
N VAL A 183 -9.91 -17.41 0.88
CA VAL A 183 -8.81 -17.66 -0.06
C VAL A 183 -9.03 -16.90 -1.36
N LEU A 184 -10.27 -16.90 -1.90
CA LEU A 184 -10.61 -16.14 -3.11
C LEU A 184 -10.38 -14.63 -2.91
N LEU A 185 -10.89 -14.06 -1.81
CA LEU A 185 -10.72 -12.64 -1.47
C LEU A 185 -9.25 -12.28 -1.31
N PHE A 186 -8.48 -13.14 -0.63
CA PHE A 186 -7.05 -12.93 -0.45
C PHE A 186 -6.29 -12.99 -1.78
N SER A 187 -6.57 -13.97 -2.64
CA SER A 187 -5.93 -14.10 -3.94
C SER A 187 -6.23 -12.92 -4.86
N LEU A 188 -7.49 -12.50 -4.96
CA LEU A 188 -7.87 -11.32 -5.74
C LEU A 188 -7.28 -10.03 -5.15
N GLY A 189 -7.32 -9.92 -3.82
CA GLY A 189 -6.79 -8.76 -3.10
C GLY A 189 -5.28 -8.60 -3.28
N THR A 190 -4.52 -9.70 -3.18
CA THR A 190 -3.07 -9.68 -3.40
C THR A 190 -2.72 -9.37 -4.85
N PHE A 191 -3.44 -9.93 -5.83
CA PHE A 191 -3.28 -9.58 -7.24
C PHE A 191 -3.47 -8.07 -7.48
N LEU A 192 -4.58 -7.50 -6.99
CA LEU A 192 -4.84 -6.07 -7.15
C LEU A 192 -3.82 -5.20 -6.40
N HIS A 193 -3.47 -5.59 -5.18
CA HIS A 193 -2.54 -4.84 -4.34
C HIS A 193 -1.14 -4.77 -4.95
N TYR A 194 -0.49 -5.93 -5.12
CA TYR A 194 0.88 -5.98 -5.62
C TYR A 194 0.98 -5.65 -7.11
N GLY A 195 -0.01 -6.06 -7.91
CA GLY A 195 -0.05 -5.77 -9.34
C GLY A 195 -0.15 -4.27 -9.63
N ALA A 196 -1.01 -3.55 -8.89
CA ALA A 196 -1.15 -2.11 -9.06
C ALA A 196 0.08 -1.34 -8.59
N ASP A 197 0.70 -1.76 -7.48
CA ASP A 197 1.92 -1.11 -7.01
C ASP A 197 3.11 -1.36 -7.93
N ALA A 198 3.22 -2.56 -8.51
CA ALA A 198 4.21 -2.85 -9.53
C ALA A 198 3.98 -2.00 -10.79
N GLN A 199 2.74 -1.95 -11.31
CA GLN A 199 2.39 -1.08 -12.45
C GLN A 199 2.74 0.38 -12.14
N LYS A 200 2.33 0.90 -10.97
CA LYS A 200 2.64 2.26 -10.53
C LYS A 200 4.14 2.51 -10.49
N HIS A 201 4.90 1.64 -9.83
CA HIS A 201 6.34 1.80 -9.64
C HIS A 201 7.07 1.81 -10.98
N TYR A 202 6.84 0.82 -11.84
CA TYR A 202 7.57 0.70 -13.11
C TYR A 202 7.13 1.75 -14.13
N THR A 203 5.84 2.09 -14.21
CA THR A 203 5.37 3.16 -15.08
C THR A 203 6.03 4.49 -14.71
N LEU A 204 6.04 4.87 -13.43
CA LEU A 204 6.68 6.12 -13.00
C LEU A 204 8.21 6.09 -13.11
N LYS A 205 8.83 4.91 -13.08
CA LYS A 205 10.27 4.73 -13.28
C LYS A 205 10.66 5.01 -14.74
N PHE A 206 9.90 4.49 -15.71
CA PHE A 206 10.26 4.58 -17.12
C PHE A 206 9.66 5.79 -17.85
N ASN A 207 8.48 6.25 -17.42
CA ASN A 207 7.77 7.36 -18.07
C ASN A 207 7.88 8.69 -17.30
N GLY A 208 8.48 8.66 -16.10
CA GLY A 208 8.59 9.83 -15.22
C GLY A 208 7.31 10.10 -14.41
N PRO A 209 7.29 11.20 -13.62
CA PRO A 209 6.13 11.56 -12.81
C PRO A 209 4.93 11.94 -13.68
N GLY A 210 3.77 11.35 -13.41
CA GLY A 210 2.55 11.63 -14.17
C GLY A 210 1.35 10.82 -13.67
N LEU A 211 0.17 11.08 -14.24
CA LEU A 211 -1.04 10.32 -13.98
C LEU A 211 -1.05 9.04 -14.83
N ILE A 212 -1.35 7.90 -14.21
CA ILE A 212 -1.47 6.61 -14.87
C ILE A 212 -2.95 6.41 -15.23
N THR A 213 -3.24 6.19 -16.52
CA THR A 213 -4.61 6.07 -17.05
C THR A 213 -4.86 4.75 -17.77
N ASP A 214 -3.92 3.81 -17.70
CA ASP A 214 -3.99 2.49 -18.35
C ASP A 214 -4.02 1.33 -17.34
N GLY A 215 -4.18 0.10 -17.84
CA GLY A 215 -4.15 -1.12 -17.04
C GLY A 215 -5.14 -1.11 -15.87
N LEU A 216 -4.67 -1.42 -14.66
CA LEU A 216 -5.51 -1.43 -13.46
C LEU A 216 -6.04 -0.04 -13.09
N PHE A 217 -5.28 1.02 -13.41
CA PHE A 217 -5.65 2.41 -13.10
C PHE A 217 -6.67 3.01 -14.08
N ALA A 218 -6.94 2.36 -15.21
CA ALA A 218 -7.95 2.81 -16.17
C ALA A 218 -9.38 2.76 -15.61
N LYS A 219 -9.65 1.80 -14.71
CA LYS A 219 -11.00 1.57 -14.15
C LYS A 219 -11.15 2.04 -12.71
N LEU A 220 -10.05 2.12 -11.96
CA LEU A 220 -10.03 2.40 -10.52
C LEU A 220 -8.90 3.38 -10.21
N ARG A 221 -9.21 4.45 -9.46
CA ARG A 221 -8.21 5.45 -9.07
C ARG A 221 -7.14 4.88 -8.13
N SER A 222 -7.52 3.91 -7.30
CA SER A 222 -6.58 3.20 -6.44
C SER A 222 -6.92 1.72 -6.33
N PRO A 223 -6.43 0.90 -7.29
CA PRO A 223 -6.62 -0.54 -7.25
C PRO A 223 -5.87 -1.18 -6.07
N SER A 224 -4.72 -0.60 -5.65
CA SER A 224 -3.93 -1.13 -4.52
C SER A 224 -4.70 -1.11 -3.21
N TYR A 225 -5.47 -0.03 -2.96
CA TYR A 225 -6.32 0.08 -1.78
C TYR A 225 -7.52 -0.88 -1.83
N LEU A 226 -8.13 -1.05 -3.01
CA LEU A 226 -9.17 -2.07 -3.16
C LEU A 226 -8.61 -3.46 -2.81
N GLY A 227 -7.41 -3.76 -3.30
CA GLY A 227 -6.71 -5.01 -2.98
C GLY A 227 -6.50 -5.23 -1.48
N GLU A 228 -6.00 -4.22 -0.77
CA GLU A 228 -5.84 -4.25 0.69
C GLU A 228 -7.16 -4.50 1.43
N ASN A 229 -8.25 -3.85 1.01
CA ASN A 229 -9.56 -4.05 1.62
C ASN A 229 -10.07 -5.49 1.43
N LEU A 230 -9.86 -6.10 0.26
CA LEU A 230 -10.21 -7.51 0.04
C LEU A 230 -9.39 -8.46 0.92
N ILE A 231 -8.11 -8.16 1.12
CA ILE A 231 -7.24 -8.93 2.03
C ILE A 231 -7.74 -8.82 3.47
N PHE A 232 -8.11 -7.61 3.93
CA PHE A 232 -8.69 -7.44 5.26
C PHE A 232 -10.03 -8.16 5.41
N ALA A 233 -10.88 -8.13 4.37
CA ALA A 233 -12.12 -8.89 4.35
C ALA A 233 -11.87 -10.40 4.49
N ALA A 234 -10.84 -10.94 3.82
CA ALA A 234 -10.43 -12.32 4.00
C ALA A 234 -10.07 -12.64 5.46
N TYR A 235 -9.29 -11.76 6.11
CA TYR A 235 -8.96 -11.93 7.53
C TYR A 235 -10.20 -11.86 8.43
N THR A 236 -11.13 -10.95 8.17
CA THR A 236 -12.38 -10.87 8.93
C THR A 236 -13.17 -12.18 8.86
N VAL A 237 -13.27 -12.78 7.65
CA VAL A 237 -13.95 -14.06 7.44
C VAL A 237 -13.28 -15.19 8.23
N VAL A 238 -11.94 -15.27 8.20
CA VAL A 238 -11.20 -16.32 8.90
C VAL A 238 -11.22 -16.12 10.41
N ALA A 239 -11.09 -14.89 10.90
CA ALA A 239 -11.09 -14.61 12.33
C ALA A 239 -12.36 -15.17 13.00
N GLY A 240 -13.52 -14.93 12.38
CA GLY A 240 -14.82 -15.39 12.86
C GLY A 240 -15.20 -14.78 14.21
N MET A 241 -16.44 -14.32 14.37
CA MET A 241 -16.92 -13.93 15.70
C MET A 241 -17.40 -15.19 16.41
N LYS A 242 -16.82 -15.48 17.58
CA LYS A 242 -17.36 -16.48 18.50
C LYS A 242 -18.74 -15.98 18.95
N SER A 243 -19.79 -16.71 18.62
CA SER A 243 -21.17 -16.45 19.04
C SER A 243 -21.36 -16.76 20.52
#